data_AF-A0A7C5Y8B6-F1
#
_entry.id   AF-A0A7C5Y8B6-F1
#
_cell.length_a   1.000
_cell.length_b   1.000
_cell.length_c   1.000
_cell.angle_alpha   90.00
_cell.angle_beta   90.00
_cell.angle_gamma   90.00
#
_symmetry.space_group_name_H-M   'P 1'
#
loop_
_entity.id
_entity.type
_entity.pdbx_description
1 polymer ?
#
loop_
_entity_poly.entity_id
_entity_poly.type
_entity_poly.pdbx_seq_one_letter_code
_entity_poly.pdbx_strand_id
1 'polypeptide(L)'
;MFPTRSGGPAFKTGINRRKPGGIVMSEAFVKAFKHVKEQISKNVPDAVIQEKMPEFRDGSFVVNKYIPYSPPLLGMAFKNPVFQITAENLAKVEKIAKRRGLIIKTEGNTIDLIDKTGTRKAVLRPDLYAASNPELFEVIGKVLYGLGFDTQSQLELEDGFSSALARLLADKMLVTKAIVAIFLLFVPALWIAVSLFLTESLFYPRWILFLAGALAMALTVYIVRLYFRENFPELFEKIETSQLIRREESKQT
;
A
#
# COMPACT_ATOMS: atom_id res chain seq x y z
N MET A 1 -30.91 -20.17 49.64
CA MET A 1 -29.47 -20.24 49.30
C MET A 1 -29.35 -20.37 47.78
N PHE A 2 -28.68 -19.38 47.17
CA PHE A 2 -28.18 -19.29 45.79
C PHE A 2 -29.07 -19.65 44.59
N PRO A 3 -29.49 -18.66 43.78
CA PRO A 3 -29.72 -18.86 42.36
C PRO A 3 -28.40 -18.72 41.58
N THR A 4 -28.06 -19.75 40.81
CA THR A 4 -26.96 -19.73 39.83
C THR A 4 -27.30 -18.86 38.63
N ARG A 5 -26.61 -17.73 38.51
CA ARG A 5 -26.43 -16.94 37.29
C ARG A 5 -25.27 -17.55 36.49
N SER A 6 -25.48 -17.90 35.23
CA SER A 6 -24.42 -17.90 34.21
C SER A 6 -25.00 -17.84 32.79
N GLY A 7 -25.63 -16.72 32.45
CA GLY A 7 -25.82 -16.32 31.05
C GLY A 7 -24.62 -15.47 30.64
N GLY A 8 -23.61 -16.09 30.04
CA GLY A 8 -22.48 -15.38 29.44
C GLY A 8 -22.93 -14.62 28.17
N PRO A 9 -22.46 -13.38 27.94
CA PRO A 9 -22.80 -12.65 26.73
C PRO A 9 -22.09 -13.26 25.51
N ALA A 10 -22.89 -13.65 24.52
CA ALA A 10 -22.43 -14.11 23.22
C ALA A 10 -21.64 -13.01 22.51
N PHE A 11 -20.34 -13.25 22.33
CA PHE A 11 -19.43 -12.42 21.55
C PHE A 11 -19.80 -12.56 20.06
N LYS A 12 -20.62 -11.63 19.54
CA LYS A 12 -20.84 -11.49 18.10
C LYS A 12 -19.59 -10.89 17.46
N THR A 13 -18.69 -11.75 16.99
CA THR A 13 -17.63 -11.38 16.05
C THR A 13 -18.26 -11.07 14.68
N GLY A 14 -18.62 -9.80 14.48
CA GLY A 14 -18.97 -9.27 13.17
C GLY A 14 -17.72 -9.24 12.28
N ILE A 15 -17.44 -10.34 11.59
CA ILE A 15 -16.42 -10.40 10.53
C ILE A 15 -16.98 -9.61 9.34
N ASN A 16 -16.62 -8.33 9.30
CA ASN A 16 -16.98 -7.43 8.22
C ASN A 16 -16.15 -7.80 6.98
N ARG A 17 -16.76 -8.54 6.04
CA ARG A 17 -16.14 -8.91 4.76
C ARG A 17 -15.93 -7.65 3.91
N ARG A 18 -14.78 -6.99 4.02
CA ARG A 18 -14.39 -5.89 3.13
C ARG A 18 -13.89 -6.46 1.78
N LYS A 19 -14.39 -5.89 0.67
CA LYS A 19 -14.00 -6.26 -0.71
C LYS A 19 -12.53 -5.89 -0.96
N PRO A 20 -11.75 -6.72 -1.67
CA PRO A 20 -10.39 -6.38 -2.09
C PRO A 20 -10.45 -5.34 -3.23
N GLY A 21 -9.74 -4.22 -3.08
CA GLY A 21 -9.51 -3.25 -4.17
C GLY A 21 -10.06 -1.83 -4.00
N GLY A 22 -10.67 -1.48 -2.86
CA GLY A 22 -10.94 -0.08 -2.52
C GLY A 22 -9.84 0.46 -1.61
N ILE A 23 -9.36 1.69 -1.85
CA ILE A 23 -8.56 2.44 -0.87
C ILE A 23 -9.37 2.44 0.43
N VAL A 24 -8.93 1.66 1.41
CA VAL A 24 -9.63 1.52 2.68
C VAL A 24 -9.46 2.85 3.37
N MET A 25 -10.54 3.64 3.42
CA MET A 25 -10.58 4.87 4.19
C MET A 25 -11.08 4.55 5.59
N SER A 26 -10.31 4.93 6.61
CA SER A 26 -10.67 4.75 8.01
C SER A 26 -11.99 5.45 8.27
N GLU A 27 -13.03 4.66 8.54
CA GLU A 27 -14.35 5.21 8.83
C GLU A 27 -14.31 6.06 10.10
N ALA A 28 -13.43 5.72 11.05
CA ALA A 28 -13.19 6.49 12.25
C ALA A 28 -12.69 7.91 11.92
N PHE A 29 -11.72 8.03 11.02
CA PHE A 29 -11.21 9.33 10.60
C PHE A 29 -12.28 10.16 9.88
N VAL A 30 -13.04 9.54 8.97
CA VAL A 30 -14.11 10.24 8.23
C VAL A 30 -15.21 10.73 9.18
N LYS A 31 -15.62 9.91 10.17
CA LYS A 31 -16.60 10.28 11.19
C LYS A 31 -16.08 11.41 12.09
N ALA A 32 -14.84 11.31 12.54
CA ALA A 32 -14.18 12.34 13.34
C ALA A 32 -14.09 13.67 12.57
N PHE A 33 -13.71 13.63 11.29
CA PHE A 33 -13.61 14.81 10.45
C PHE A 33 -14.96 15.49 10.21
N LYS A 34 -16.00 14.70 9.94
CA LYS A 34 -17.37 15.23 9.84
C LYS A 34 -17.82 15.90 11.13
N HIS A 35 -17.57 15.27 12.27
CA HIS A 35 -17.91 15.82 13.58
C HIS A 35 -17.20 17.16 13.83
N VAL A 36 -15.89 17.22 13.61
CA VAL A 36 -15.12 18.46 13.80
C VAL A 36 -15.57 19.56 12.84
N LYS A 37 -15.81 19.23 11.56
CA LYS A 37 -16.33 20.19 10.58
C LYS A 37 -17.70 20.75 11.00
N GLU A 38 -18.58 19.91 11.55
CA GLU A 38 -19.89 20.33 12.06
C GLU A 38 -19.74 21.27 13.26
N GLN A 39 -18.85 20.96 14.21
CA GLN A 39 -18.60 21.83 15.37
C GLN A 39 -18.00 23.19 14.96
N ILE A 40 -17.07 23.19 14.01
CA ILE A 40 -16.49 24.43 13.46
C ILE A 40 -17.59 25.25 12.76
N SER A 41 -18.48 24.61 11.99
CA SER A 41 -19.59 25.32 11.34
C SER A 41 -20.60 25.94 12.32
N LYS A 42 -20.67 25.39 13.53
CA LYS A 42 -21.48 25.90 14.64
C LYS A 42 -20.74 26.98 15.46
N ASN A 43 -19.59 27.45 15.01
CA ASN A 43 -18.72 28.41 15.71
C ASN A 43 -18.32 27.95 17.13
N VAL A 44 -18.18 26.64 17.35
CA VAL A 44 -17.71 26.12 18.64
C VAL A 44 -16.21 26.40 18.77
N PRO A 45 -15.73 26.97 19.90
CA PRO A 45 -14.31 27.25 20.10
C PRO A 45 -13.46 25.97 20.04
N ASP A 46 -12.27 26.07 19.43
CA ASP A 46 -11.36 24.93 19.25
C ASP A 46 -11.02 24.22 20.57
N ALA A 47 -10.88 24.97 21.67
CA ALA A 47 -10.63 24.41 23.00
C ALA A 47 -11.75 23.46 23.45
N VAL A 48 -13.00 23.81 23.18
CA VAL A 48 -14.17 23.00 23.53
C VAL A 48 -14.22 21.74 22.66
N ILE A 49 -13.88 21.86 21.38
CA ILE A 49 -13.81 20.71 20.46
C ILE A 49 -12.72 19.73 20.91
N GLN A 50 -11.56 20.23 21.36
CA GLN A 50 -10.48 19.39 21.87
C GLN A 50 -10.86 18.65 23.16
N GLU A 51 -11.55 19.33 24.08
CA GLU A 51 -11.95 18.76 25.36
C GLU A 51 -13.07 17.73 25.22
N LYS A 52 -14.06 18.02 24.37
CA LYS A 52 -15.25 17.18 24.17
C LYS A 52 -15.13 16.23 22.97
N MET A 53 -13.92 15.99 22.47
CA MET A 53 -13.70 15.12 21.33
C MET A 53 -14.11 13.68 21.68
N PRO A 54 -15.13 13.09 21.02
CA PRO A 54 -15.49 11.71 21.27
C PRO A 54 -14.47 10.76 20.62
N GLU A 55 -14.36 9.55 21.16
CA GLU A 55 -13.50 8.52 20.59
C GLU A 55 -14.19 7.80 19.42
N PHE A 56 -13.63 7.92 18.22
CA PHE A 56 -14.09 7.18 17.04
C PHE A 56 -13.18 5.98 16.81
N ARG A 57 -13.74 4.77 16.77
CA ARG A 57 -12.99 3.52 16.57
C ARG A 57 -13.41 2.82 15.28
N ASP A 58 -12.42 2.36 14.52
CA ASP A 58 -12.57 1.50 13.34
C ASP A 58 -11.45 0.44 13.36
N GLY A 59 -11.78 -0.76 13.81
CA GLY A 59 -10.81 -1.84 14.02
C GLY A 59 -9.68 -1.43 14.98
N SER A 60 -8.45 -1.43 14.48
CA SER A 60 -7.23 -1.04 15.21
C SER A 60 -6.98 0.48 15.24
N PHE A 61 -7.72 1.26 14.45
CA PHE A 61 -7.59 2.71 14.42
C PHE A 61 -8.55 3.36 15.42
N VAL A 62 -8.03 4.28 16.22
CA VAL A 62 -8.82 5.12 17.12
C VAL A 62 -8.46 6.58 16.83
N VAL A 63 -9.48 7.43 16.67
CA VAL A 63 -9.32 8.88 16.55
C VAL A 63 -9.97 9.50 17.78
N ASN A 64 -9.15 10.05 18.66
CA ASN A 64 -9.58 10.66 19.92
C ASN A 64 -8.96 12.04 20.17
N LYS A 65 -8.17 12.55 19.21
CA LYS A 65 -7.50 13.86 19.34
C LYS A 65 -7.78 14.75 18.14
N TYR A 66 -8.07 16.01 18.44
CA TYR A 66 -8.15 17.11 17.49
C TYR A 66 -7.03 18.11 17.79
N ILE A 67 -6.38 18.64 16.74
CA ILE A 67 -5.40 19.72 16.84
C ILE A 67 -5.81 20.84 15.87
N PRO A 68 -5.98 22.08 16.37
CA PRO A 68 -6.50 23.20 15.59
C PRO A 68 -5.39 23.77 14.70
N TYR A 69 -5.22 23.15 13.54
CA TYR A 69 -4.44 23.67 12.44
C TYR A 69 -5.36 23.92 11.24
N SER A 70 -4.84 24.62 10.23
CA SER A 70 -5.50 24.74 8.93
C SER A 70 -4.63 24.03 7.89
N PRO A 71 -5.00 22.83 7.40
CA PRO A 71 -6.20 22.04 7.71
C PRO A 71 -6.17 21.38 9.11
N PRO A 72 -7.34 21.02 9.67
CA PRO A 72 -7.42 20.43 11.00
C PRO A 72 -6.73 19.06 11.03
N LEU A 73 -5.97 18.80 12.08
CA LEU A 73 -5.31 17.50 12.25
C LEU A 73 -6.11 16.64 13.23
N LEU A 74 -6.37 15.40 12.82
CA LEU A 74 -7.05 14.41 13.62
C LEU A 74 -6.12 13.25 13.89
N GLY A 75 -6.16 12.75 15.11
CA GLY A 75 -5.12 11.91 15.62
C GLY A 75 -5.55 10.93 16.69
N MET A 76 -4.58 10.09 17.06
CA MET A 76 -4.65 9.17 18.17
C MET A 76 -3.65 9.61 19.23
N ALA A 77 -4.12 9.72 20.47
CA ALA A 77 -3.28 9.87 21.65
C ALA A 77 -3.18 8.53 22.38
N PHE A 78 -1.97 8.15 22.75
CA PHE A 78 -1.65 6.95 23.50
C PHE A 78 -1.51 7.29 24.99
N LYS A 79 -1.90 6.34 25.85
CA LYS A 79 -1.70 6.48 27.30
C LYS A 79 -0.24 6.32 27.72
N ASN A 80 0.54 5.57 26.94
CA ASN A 80 1.97 5.35 27.12
C ASN A 80 2.69 5.70 25.83
N PRO A 81 3.94 6.20 25.88
CA PRO A 81 4.71 6.48 24.69
C PRO A 81 4.98 5.18 23.92
N VAL A 82 4.50 5.11 22.68
CA VAL A 82 4.68 3.94 21.79
C VAL A 82 5.77 4.20 20.76
N PHE A 83 5.97 5.46 20.38
CA PHE A 83 6.93 5.84 19.36
C PHE A 83 8.21 6.40 19.97
N GLN A 84 9.35 5.90 19.49
CA GLN A 84 10.67 6.43 19.82
C GLN A 84 11.33 6.95 18.55
N ILE A 85 11.98 8.11 18.66
CA ILE A 85 12.74 8.70 17.55
C ILE A 85 14.07 7.96 17.45
N THR A 86 14.05 6.84 16.73
CA THR A 86 15.24 6.06 16.36
C THR A 86 15.59 6.33 14.90
N ALA A 87 16.84 6.05 14.51
CA ALA A 87 17.28 6.19 13.12
C ALA A 87 16.41 5.38 12.13
N GLU A 88 15.97 4.19 12.54
CA GLU A 88 15.08 3.34 11.73
C GLU A 88 13.70 3.99 11.53
N ASN A 89 13.11 4.53 12.60
CA ASN A 89 11.80 5.18 12.53
C ASN A 89 11.87 6.49 11.75
N LEU A 90 12.95 7.26 11.90
CA LEU A 90 13.20 8.44 11.07
C LEU A 90 13.30 8.08 9.59
N ALA A 91 14.00 6.99 9.23
CA ALA A 91 14.06 6.52 7.85
C ALA A 91 12.68 6.15 7.29
N LYS A 92 11.80 5.54 8.09
CA LYS A 92 10.40 5.27 7.71
C LYS A 92 9.60 6.56 7.51
N VAL A 93 9.78 7.54 8.40
CA VAL A 93 9.15 8.87 8.27
C VAL A 93 9.63 9.59 7.01
N GLU A 94 10.93 9.56 6.72
CA GLU A 94 11.51 10.09 5.48
C GLU A 94 10.92 9.45 4.22
N LYS A 95 10.73 8.14 4.22
CA LYS A 95 10.08 7.44 3.10
C LYS A 95 8.64 7.92 2.91
N ILE A 96 7.86 8.02 3.98
CA ILE A 96 6.47 8.52 3.92
C ILE A 96 6.45 9.96 3.39
N ALA A 97 7.34 10.82 3.89
CA ALA A 97 7.43 12.21 3.50
C ALA A 97 7.80 12.37 2.02
N LYS A 98 8.88 11.72 1.56
CA LYS A 98 9.36 11.78 0.17
C LYS A 98 8.29 11.35 -0.83
N ARG A 99 7.60 10.24 -0.57
CA ARG A 99 6.56 9.71 -1.47
C ARG A 99 5.35 10.63 -1.61
N ARG A 100 5.08 11.45 -0.59
CA ARG A 100 3.95 12.40 -0.59
C ARG A 100 4.40 13.84 -0.84
N GLY A 101 5.67 14.07 -1.21
CA GLY A 101 6.21 15.40 -1.47
C GLY A 101 6.26 16.31 -0.24
N LEU A 102 6.29 15.74 0.97
CA LEU A 102 6.32 16.46 2.24
C LEU A 102 7.76 16.66 2.73
N ILE A 103 7.97 17.75 3.44
CA ILE A 103 9.21 18.13 4.11
C ILE A 103 9.10 17.73 5.58
N ILE A 104 10.18 17.18 6.13
CA ILE A 104 10.27 16.83 7.55
C ILE A 104 10.88 18.00 8.31
N LYS A 105 10.20 18.41 9.37
CA LYS A 105 10.75 19.33 10.36
C LYS A 105 10.75 18.65 11.72
N THR A 106 11.91 18.54 12.35
CA THR A 106 12.04 17.93 13.68
C THR A 106 12.32 19.01 14.70
N GLU A 107 11.49 19.07 15.74
CA GLU A 107 11.62 19.99 16.87
C GLU A 107 11.58 19.17 18.18
N GLY A 108 12.75 18.93 18.76
CA GLY A 108 12.89 18.07 19.94
C GLY A 108 12.34 16.66 19.69
N ASN A 109 11.35 16.26 20.48
CA ASN A 109 10.67 14.96 20.34
C ASN A 109 9.43 15.01 19.42
N THR A 110 9.27 16.07 18.63
CA THR A 110 8.16 16.21 17.68
C THR A 110 8.68 16.19 16.26
N ILE A 111 8.02 15.42 15.40
CA ILE A 111 8.28 15.41 13.96
C ILE A 111 7.03 15.91 13.25
N ASP A 112 7.18 17.01 12.53
CA ASP A 112 6.16 17.60 11.71
C ASP A 112 6.39 17.25 10.24
N LEU A 113 5.33 16.82 9.56
CA LEU A 113 5.30 16.68 8.11
C LEU A 113 4.60 17.90 7.51
N ILE A 114 5.35 18.65 6.69
CA ILE A 114 4.95 19.95 6.17
C ILE A 114 4.90 19.86 4.64
N ASP A 115 3.88 20.46 4.04
CA ASP A 115 3.79 20.61 2.59
C ASP A 115 4.77 21.69 2.08
N LYS A 116 4.99 21.75 0.76
CA LYS A 116 5.84 22.77 0.12
C LYS A 116 5.38 24.20 0.39
N THR A 117 4.09 24.37 0.69
CA THR A 117 3.47 25.66 1.07
C THR A 117 3.72 26.06 2.52
N GLY A 118 4.45 25.26 3.30
CA GLY A 118 4.65 25.48 4.74
C GLY A 118 3.48 25.01 5.60
N THR A 119 2.45 24.39 5.02
CA THR A 119 1.27 23.92 5.74
C THR A 119 1.53 22.57 6.40
N ARG A 120 1.23 22.45 7.71
CA ARG A 120 1.39 21.21 8.45
C ARG A 120 0.32 20.19 8.04
N LYS A 121 0.75 18.99 7.65
CA LYS A 121 -0.12 17.88 7.22
C LYS A 121 -0.15 16.71 8.20
N ALA A 122 0.91 16.52 8.99
CA ALA A 122 0.92 15.57 10.09
C ALA A 122 1.86 15.98 11.22
N VAL A 123 1.59 15.46 12.40
CA VAL A 123 2.38 15.59 13.63
C VAL A 123 2.62 14.21 14.19
N LEU A 124 3.87 13.90 14.52
CA LEU A 124 4.27 12.66 15.17
C LEU A 124 4.99 13.01 16.48
N ARG A 125 4.55 12.40 17.58
CA ARG A 125 5.15 12.49 18.90
C ARG A 125 5.16 11.10 19.55
N PRO A 126 5.98 10.87 20.58
CA PRO A 126 6.00 9.59 21.29
C PRO A 126 4.63 9.13 21.80
N ASP A 127 3.82 10.08 22.23
CA ASP A 127 2.52 9.92 22.89
C ASP A 127 1.33 10.15 21.95
N LEU A 128 1.52 10.70 20.75
CA LEU A 128 0.43 10.91 19.81
C LEU A 128 0.88 11.02 18.36
N TYR A 129 -0.04 10.73 17.45
CA TYR A 129 0.12 11.11 16.05
C TYR A 129 -1.18 11.68 15.50
N ALA A 130 -1.08 12.63 14.57
CA ALA A 130 -2.23 13.24 13.91
C ALA A 130 -1.92 13.56 12.45
N ALA A 131 -2.93 13.51 11.58
CA ALA A 131 -2.79 13.86 10.18
C ALA A 131 -4.03 14.61 9.66
N SER A 132 -3.85 15.31 8.55
CA SER A 132 -4.92 16.11 7.89
C SER A 132 -5.79 15.30 6.94
N ASN A 133 -5.36 14.11 6.54
CA ASN A 133 -6.03 13.25 5.55
C ASN A 133 -6.13 11.81 6.10
N PRO A 134 -7.27 11.11 5.91
CA PRO A 134 -7.43 9.71 6.31
C PRO A 134 -6.32 8.78 5.78
N GLU A 135 -5.89 8.94 4.53
CA GLU A 135 -4.84 8.09 3.94
C GLU A 135 -3.49 8.28 4.64
N LEU A 136 -3.15 9.52 4.95
CA LEU A 136 -1.90 9.83 5.64
C LEU A 136 -1.94 9.31 7.09
N PHE A 137 -3.09 9.47 7.74
CA PHE A 137 -3.35 8.93 9.08
C PHE A 137 -3.15 7.41 9.13
N GLU A 138 -3.73 6.68 8.17
CA GLU A 138 -3.60 5.24 8.10
C GLU A 138 -2.19 4.77 7.80
N VAL A 139 -1.52 5.36 6.80
CA VAL A 139 -0.15 4.99 6.46
C VAL A 139 0.76 5.21 7.67
N ILE A 140 0.65 6.35 8.35
CA ILE A 140 1.41 6.61 9.57
C ILE A 140 1.11 5.56 10.65
N GLY A 141 -0.16 5.27 10.90
CA GLY A 141 -0.57 4.29 11.91
C GLY A 141 -0.09 2.87 11.62
N LYS A 142 -0.21 2.39 10.37
CA LYS A 142 0.24 1.05 9.95
C LYS A 142 1.75 0.92 10.05
N VAL A 143 2.46 1.93 9.55
CA VAL A 143 3.89 1.83 9.28
C VAL A 143 4.75 2.15 10.49
N LEU A 144 4.37 3.19 11.26
CA LEU A 144 5.15 3.64 12.40
C LEU A 144 4.67 3.03 13.72
N TYR A 145 3.36 2.73 13.80
CA TYR A 145 2.74 2.24 15.03
C TYR A 145 2.21 0.80 14.92
N GLY A 146 2.40 0.13 13.78
CA GLY A 146 1.99 -1.26 13.58
C GLY A 146 0.48 -1.48 13.68
N LEU A 147 -0.34 -0.44 13.48
CA LEU A 147 -1.79 -0.52 13.62
C LEU A 147 -2.42 -1.18 12.40
N GLY A 148 -3.11 -2.30 12.60
CA GLY A 148 -3.75 -3.04 11.51
C GLY A 148 -2.72 -3.84 10.72
N PHE A 149 -2.48 -5.08 11.17
CA PHE A 149 -1.60 -6.03 10.51
C PHE A 149 -2.19 -6.46 9.16
N ASP A 150 -1.91 -5.68 8.11
CA ASP A 150 -2.12 -6.09 6.72
C ASP A 150 -0.76 -6.19 6.04
N THR A 151 -0.46 -7.38 5.51
CA THR A 151 0.81 -7.73 4.84
C THR A 151 1.17 -6.73 3.73
N GLN A 152 0.16 -6.06 3.14
CA GLN A 152 0.31 -5.01 2.13
C GLN A 152 1.04 -3.75 2.63
N SER A 153 0.83 -3.34 3.88
CA SER A 153 1.48 -2.14 4.44
C SER A 153 2.98 -2.33 4.69
N GLN A 154 3.43 -3.56 4.92
CA GLN A 154 4.85 -3.91 4.96
C GLN A 154 5.46 -3.90 3.55
N LEU A 155 4.73 -4.44 2.57
CA LEU A 155 5.09 -4.43 1.14
C LEU A 155 5.15 -3.02 0.53
N GLU A 156 4.45 -2.05 1.11
CA GLU A 156 4.59 -0.67 0.70
C GLU A 156 5.95 -0.08 1.10
N LEU A 157 6.64 -0.54 2.15
CA LEU A 157 7.90 0.06 2.61
C LEU A 157 9.20 -0.61 2.17
N GLU A 158 9.13 -1.85 1.67
CA GLU A 158 10.28 -2.48 1.02
C GLU A 158 10.45 -1.93 -0.39
N ASP A 159 11.49 -1.11 -0.59
CA ASP A 159 12.01 -0.83 -1.92
C ASP A 159 13.08 -1.89 -2.23
N GLY A 160 12.86 -2.70 -3.27
CA GLY A 160 13.80 -3.73 -3.71
C GLY A 160 13.18 -4.77 -4.64
N PHE A 161 14.02 -5.52 -5.37
CA PHE A 161 13.59 -6.62 -6.25
C PHE A 161 12.65 -7.61 -5.53
N SER A 162 12.84 -7.80 -4.22
CA SER A 162 11.98 -8.60 -3.35
C SER A 162 10.54 -8.08 -3.27
N SER A 163 10.29 -6.77 -3.26
CA SER A 163 8.93 -6.21 -3.19
C SER A 163 8.21 -6.22 -4.53
N ALA A 164 8.94 -6.09 -5.64
CA ALA A 164 8.42 -6.38 -6.98
C ALA A 164 8.02 -7.85 -7.10
N LEU A 165 8.87 -8.76 -6.59
CA LEU A 165 8.59 -10.20 -6.56
C LEU A 165 7.40 -10.53 -5.66
N ALA A 166 7.30 -9.91 -4.49
CA ALA A 166 6.22 -10.16 -3.54
C ALA A 166 4.88 -9.53 -3.99
N ARG A 167 4.90 -8.38 -4.69
CA ARG A 167 3.72 -7.85 -5.40
C ARG A 167 3.30 -8.75 -6.56
N LEU A 168 4.26 -9.28 -7.31
CA LEU A 168 4.02 -10.29 -8.34
C LEU A 168 3.39 -11.55 -7.73
N LEU A 169 3.85 -12.00 -6.56
CA LEU A 169 3.37 -13.19 -5.85
C LEU A 169 2.00 -13.00 -5.17
N ALA A 170 1.66 -11.78 -4.74
CA ALA A 170 0.40 -11.49 -4.08
C ALA A 170 -0.80 -11.50 -5.04
N ASP A 171 -0.59 -11.16 -6.31
CA ASP A 171 -1.64 -11.17 -7.32
C ASP A 171 -1.66 -12.52 -8.07
N LYS A 172 -2.57 -13.41 -7.68
CA LYS A 172 -2.72 -14.76 -8.24
C LYS A 172 -2.83 -14.76 -9.78
N MET A 173 -3.39 -13.71 -10.37
CA MET A 173 -3.55 -13.62 -11.81
C MET A 173 -2.22 -13.27 -12.50
N LEU A 174 -1.42 -12.38 -11.91
CA LEU A 174 -0.07 -12.04 -12.39
C LEU A 174 0.93 -13.19 -12.19
N VAL A 175 0.86 -13.91 -11.06
CA VAL A 175 1.68 -15.13 -10.83
C VAL A 175 1.44 -16.15 -11.93
N THR A 176 0.18 -16.42 -12.24
CA THR A 176 -0.17 -17.40 -13.27
C THR A 176 0.36 -16.96 -14.64
N LYS A 177 0.25 -15.67 -14.98
CA LYS A 177 0.82 -15.10 -16.22
C LYS A 177 2.34 -15.23 -16.27
N ALA A 178 3.03 -14.94 -15.16
CA ALA A 178 4.50 -15.03 -15.08
C ALA A 178 5.00 -16.48 -15.17
N ILE A 179 4.32 -17.42 -14.50
CA ILE A 179 4.66 -18.85 -14.57
C ILE A 179 4.44 -19.39 -15.99
N VAL A 180 3.34 -19.01 -16.65
CA VAL A 180 3.09 -19.39 -18.05
C VAL A 180 4.14 -18.79 -18.99
N ALA A 181 4.57 -17.54 -18.75
CA ALA A 181 5.65 -16.90 -19.50
C ALA A 181 6.96 -17.70 -19.39
N ILE A 182 7.35 -18.01 -18.16
CA ILE A 182 8.56 -18.75 -17.84
C ILE A 182 8.47 -20.16 -18.45
N PHE A 183 7.35 -20.85 -18.30
CA PHE A 183 7.15 -22.18 -18.85
C PHE A 183 7.25 -22.19 -20.39
N LEU A 184 6.60 -21.25 -21.07
CA LEU A 184 6.65 -21.13 -22.54
C LEU A 184 8.04 -20.74 -23.07
N LEU A 185 8.87 -20.08 -22.27
CA LEU A 185 10.22 -19.69 -22.67
C LEU A 185 11.23 -20.79 -22.36
N PHE A 186 11.14 -21.41 -21.19
CA PHE A 186 12.08 -22.42 -20.73
C PHE A 186 11.84 -23.79 -21.37
N VAL A 187 10.60 -24.21 -21.66
CA VAL A 187 10.34 -25.55 -22.23
C VAL A 187 10.97 -25.71 -23.61
N PRO A 188 10.81 -24.78 -24.58
CA PRO A 188 11.47 -24.89 -25.87
C PRO A 188 12.98 -24.75 -25.76
N ALA A 189 13.48 -23.86 -24.89
CA ALA A 189 14.91 -23.68 -24.64
C ALA A 189 15.57 -24.97 -24.10
N LEU A 190 14.93 -25.64 -23.14
CA LEU A 190 15.39 -26.92 -22.59
C LEU A 190 15.34 -28.00 -23.66
N TRP A 191 14.29 -28.05 -24.48
CA TRP A 191 14.17 -29.03 -25.55
C TRP A 191 15.24 -28.88 -26.62
N ILE A 192 15.58 -27.63 -26.98
CA ILE A 192 16.69 -27.30 -27.88
C ILE A 192 18.01 -27.72 -27.24
N ALA A 193 18.25 -27.38 -25.97
CA ALA A 193 19.49 -27.73 -25.27
C ALA A 193 19.69 -29.24 -25.13
N VAL A 194 18.62 -29.97 -24.78
CA VAL A 194 18.61 -31.44 -24.70
C VAL A 194 18.81 -32.06 -26.09
N SER A 195 18.16 -31.52 -27.13
CA SER A 195 18.36 -31.98 -28.50
C SER A 195 19.79 -31.78 -28.96
N LEU A 196 20.39 -30.61 -28.70
CA LEU A 196 21.79 -30.29 -29.02
C LEU A 196 22.79 -31.18 -28.28
N PHE A 197 22.45 -31.60 -27.06
CA PHE A 197 23.29 -32.46 -26.24
C PHE A 197 23.19 -33.94 -26.66
N LEU A 198 22.00 -34.41 -27.04
CA LEU A 198 21.76 -35.80 -27.44
C LEU A 198 22.09 -36.09 -28.91
N THR A 199 22.04 -35.09 -29.80
CA THR A 199 22.46 -35.27 -31.20
C THR A 199 23.96 -35.03 -31.35
N GLU A 200 24.75 -36.08 -31.12
CA GLU A 200 26.11 -36.17 -31.69
C GLU A 200 25.98 -36.34 -33.20
N SER A 201 25.85 -35.21 -33.89
CA SER A 201 25.76 -35.17 -35.33
C SER A 201 27.16 -35.39 -35.94
N LEU A 202 27.34 -36.53 -36.60
CA LEU A 202 28.52 -36.84 -37.41
C LEU A 202 28.59 -36.01 -38.72
N PHE A 203 27.46 -35.44 -39.16
CA PHE A 203 27.29 -34.86 -40.50
C PHE A 203 27.18 -33.34 -40.54
N TYR A 204 26.72 -32.69 -39.47
CA TYR A 204 26.62 -31.24 -39.36
C TYR A 204 27.67 -30.65 -38.43
N PRO A 205 28.39 -29.60 -38.87
CA PRO A 205 29.28 -28.82 -38.01
C PRO A 205 28.55 -28.23 -36.81
N ARG A 206 29.17 -28.29 -35.62
CA ARG A 206 28.59 -27.80 -34.35
C ARG A 206 28.12 -26.35 -34.39
N TRP A 207 28.74 -25.48 -35.21
CA TRP A 207 28.34 -24.08 -35.34
C TRP A 207 26.97 -23.90 -36.01
N ILE A 208 26.57 -24.77 -36.93
CA ILE A 208 25.24 -24.74 -37.57
C ILE A 208 24.16 -25.09 -36.53
N LEU A 209 24.45 -26.05 -35.66
CA LEU A 209 23.58 -26.43 -34.55
C LEU A 209 23.37 -25.27 -33.56
N PHE A 210 24.43 -24.53 -33.21
CA PHE A 210 24.29 -23.31 -32.39
C PHE A 210 23.44 -22.23 -33.08
N LEU A 211 23.61 -22.05 -34.39
CA LEU A 211 22.87 -21.05 -35.16
C LEU A 211 21.38 -21.40 -35.26
N ALA A 212 21.05 -22.68 -35.46
CA ALA A 212 19.68 -23.19 -35.43
C ALA A 212 19.05 -23.03 -34.03
N GLY A 213 19.81 -23.29 -32.96
CA GLY A 213 19.35 -23.08 -31.58
C GLY A 213 19.06 -21.61 -31.27
N ALA A 214 19.93 -20.70 -31.71
CA ALA A 214 19.72 -19.26 -31.57
C ALA A 214 18.48 -18.77 -32.33
N LEU A 215 18.26 -19.29 -33.54
CA LEU A 215 17.12 -18.94 -34.38
C LEU A 215 15.81 -19.49 -33.80
N ALA A 216 15.82 -20.70 -33.25
CA ALA A 216 14.67 -21.28 -32.55
C ALA A 216 14.35 -20.54 -31.23
N MET A 217 15.37 -20.07 -30.50
CA MET A 217 15.18 -19.19 -29.34
C MET A 217 14.55 -17.84 -29.74
N ALA A 218 15.03 -17.21 -30.81
CA ALA A 218 14.46 -15.98 -31.32
C ALA A 218 12.99 -16.16 -31.75
N LEU A 219 12.67 -17.28 -32.42
CA LEU A 219 11.30 -17.64 -32.79
C LEU A 219 10.42 -17.86 -31.55
N THR A 220 10.95 -18.52 -30.52
CA THR A 220 10.23 -18.75 -29.26
C THR A 220 9.91 -17.43 -28.57
N VAL A 221 10.88 -16.53 -28.46
CA VAL A 221 10.67 -15.19 -27.91
C VAL A 221 9.62 -14.42 -28.72
N TYR A 222 9.64 -14.55 -30.04
CA TYR A 222 8.64 -13.92 -30.92
C TYR A 222 7.23 -14.48 -30.68
N ILE A 223 7.07 -15.81 -30.60
CA ILE A 223 5.78 -16.46 -30.33
C ILE A 223 5.27 -16.08 -28.93
N VAL A 224 6.14 -16.08 -27.92
CA VAL A 224 5.81 -15.63 -26.57
C VAL A 224 5.34 -14.17 -26.58
N ARG A 225 6.04 -13.29 -27.31
CA ARG A 225 5.63 -11.90 -27.47
C ARG A 225 4.28 -11.77 -28.16
N LEU A 226 4.02 -12.58 -29.19
CA LEU A 226 2.73 -12.61 -29.89
C LEU A 226 1.61 -13.12 -28.98
N TYR A 227 1.84 -14.20 -28.25
CA TYR A 227 0.91 -14.76 -27.27
C TYR A 227 0.53 -13.74 -26.20
N PHE A 228 1.51 -13.00 -25.68
CA PHE A 228 1.25 -11.93 -24.71
C PHE A 228 0.47 -10.77 -25.34
N ARG A 229 0.75 -10.40 -26.60
CA ARG A 229 0.00 -9.36 -27.30
C ARG A 229 -1.46 -9.73 -27.54
N GLU A 230 -1.75 -10.98 -27.88
CA GLU A 230 -3.10 -11.45 -28.20
C GLU A 230 -3.93 -11.74 -26.96
N ASN A 231 -3.34 -12.39 -25.95
CA ASN A 231 -4.08 -12.81 -24.75
C ASN A 231 -4.10 -11.73 -23.66
N PHE A 232 -3.17 -10.77 -23.68
CA PHE A 232 -3.01 -9.73 -22.66
C PHE A 232 -2.64 -8.37 -23.27
N PRO A 233 -3.52 -7.75 -24.08
CA PRO A 233 -3.26 -6.46 -24.71
C PRO A 233 -2.99 -5.33 -23.69
N GLU A 234 -3.53 -5.44 -22.48
CA GLU A 234 -3.34 -4.51 -21.34
C GLU A 234 -1.87 -4.35 -20.90
N LEU A 235 -1.01 -5.34 -21.16
CA LEU A 235 0.42 -5.27 -20.81
C LEU A 235 1.24 -4.42 -21.82
N PHE A 236 0.68 -4.13 -22.99
CA PHE A 236 1.34 -3.38 -24.08
C PHE A 236 0.63 -2.08 -24.45
N GLU A 237 -0.58 -1.84 -23.95
CA GLU A 237 -1.06 -0.47 -23.84
C GLU A 237 -0.10 0.27 -22.90
N LYS A 238 0.72 1.14 -23.49
CA LYS A 238 1.31 2.24 -22.73
C LYS A 238 0.14 2.87 -22.01
N ILE A 239 0.07 2.72 -20.70
CA ILE A 239 -0.84 3.48 -19.86
C ILE A 239 -0.43 4.93 -20.06
N GLU A 240 -1.00 5.57 -21.07
CA GLU A 240 -0.91 6.99 -21.26
C GLU A 240 -1.58 7.58 -20.02
N THR A 241 -0.75 8.07 -19.11
CA THR A 241 -1.13 8.69 -17.84
C THR A 241 -2.13 9.84 -18.05
N SER A 242 -2.33 10.30 -19.29
CA SER A 242 -3.35 11.26 -19.72
C SER A 242 -4.79 10.70 -19.71
N GLN A 243 -5.01 9.39 -19.90
CA GLN A 243 -6.38 8.83 -19.90
C GLN A 243 -6.94 8.60 -18.49
N LEU A 244 -6.08 8.43 -17.48
CA LEU A 244 -6.50 8.39 -16.08
C LEU A 244 -6.97 9.78 -15.60
N ILE A 245 -6.34 10.86 -16.06
CA ILE A 245 -6.73 12.24 -15.72
C ILE A 245 -8.10 12.59 -16.34
N ARG A 246 -8.35 12.20 -17.60
CA ARG A 246 -9.62 12.48 -18.28
C ARG A 246 -10.83 11.71 -17.70
N ARG A 247 -10.59 10.55 -17.07
CA ARG A 247 -11.63 9.77 -16.38
C ARG A 247 -11.98 10.33 -15.00
N GLU A 248 -11.11 11.13 -14.39
CA GLU A 248 -11.43 11.86 -13.16
C GLU A 248 -12.16 13.18 -13.46
N GLU A 249 -11.83 13.88 -14.56
CA GLU A 249 -12.54 15.10 -14.97
C GLU A 249 -13.98 14.83 -15.46
N SER A 250 -14.22 13.73 -16.18
CA SER A 250 -15.58 13.35 -16.63
C SER A 250 -16.49 12.78 -15.54
N LYS A 251 -15.98 12.58 -14.32
CA LYS A 251 -16.78 12.23 -13.13
C LYS A 251 -17.10 13.43 -12.23
N GLN A 252 -16.57 14.61 -12.56
CA GLN A 252 -16.81 15.86 -11.85
C GLN A 252 -17.73 16.83 -12.61
N THR A 253 -18.27 16.41 -13.77
CA THR A 253 -19.39 17.06 -14.46
C THR A 253 -20.62 16.16 -14.38
#